data_AF-A0A0B7INS1-F1
#
_entry.id   AF-A0A0B7INS1-F1
#
_cell.length_a   1.000
_cell.length_b   1.000
_cell.length_c   1.000
_cell.angle_alpha   90.00
_cell.angle_beta   90.00
_cell.angle_gamma   90.00
#
_symmetry.space_group_name_H-M   'P 1'
#
loop_
_entity.id
_entity.type
_entity.pdbx_description
1 polymer ?
#
loop_
_entity_poly.entity_id
_entity_poly.type
_entity_poly.pdbx_seq_one_letter_code
_entity_poly.pdbx_strand_id
1 'polypeptide(L)'
;MFEIIDLKSMRLSELQEIAQKMKISKFRSFNKLDLIYQILDYQAANPDTLKTEKKAVTPTTSEENSEVQPAGKAPKTRNFERNRGNKP
;
A
#
# COMPACT_ATOMS: atom_id res chain seq x y z
N MET A 1 -14.31 4.55 -15.61
CA MET A 1 -14.32 3.39 -14.69
C MET A 1 -14.09 2.15 -15.52
N PHE A 2 -13.33 1.16 -15.03
CA PHE A 2 -13.15 -0.12 -15.74
C PHE A 2 -14.20 -1.10 -15.23
N GLU A 3 -14.76 -1.94 -16.11
CA GLU A 3 -15.71 -2.96 -15.69
C GLU A 3 -15.00 -4.24 -15.24
N ILE A 4 -15.61 -4.94 -14.28
CA ILE A 4 -15.06 -6.21 -13.74
C ILE A 4 -14.86 -7.27 -14.83
N ILE A 5 -15.72 -7.26 -15.86
CA ILE A 5 -15.66 -8.21 -16.98
C ILE A 5 -14.42 -7.94 -17.84
N ASP A 6 -14.11 -6.67 -18.11
CA ASP A 6 -12.93 -6.27 -18.87
C ASP A 6 -11.64 -6.60 -18.12
N LEU A 7 -11.57 -6.27 -16.83
CA LEU A 7 -10.40 -6.56 -15.99
C LEU A 7 -10.16 -8.08 -15.87
N LYS A 8 -11.23 -8.89 -15.81
CA LYS A 8 -11.12 -10.35 -15.82
C LYS A 8 -10.65 -10.91 -17.17
N SER A 9 -10.95 -10.23 -18.26
CA SER A 9 -10.55 -10.65 -19.62
C SER A 9 -9.11 -10.26 -19.97
N MET A 10 -8.58 -9.20 -19.33
CA MET A 10 -7.20 -8.74 -19.49
C MET A 10 -6.14 -9.72 -18.98
N ARG A 11 -4.94 -9.67 -19.56
CA ARG A 11 -3.78 -10.43 -19.06
C ARG A 11 -3.23 -9.81 -17.78
N LEU A 12 -2.50 -10.62 -17.00
CA LEU A 12 -1.85 -10.14 -15.77
C LEU A 12 -0.94 -8.93 -16.04
N SER A 13 -0.18 -8.94 -17.13
CA SER A 13 0.69 -7.83 -17.54
C SER A 13 -0.09 -6.54 -17.80
N GLU A 14 -1.25 -6.62 -18.45
CA GLU A 14 -2.11 -5.45 -18.71
C GLU A 14 -2.68 -4.89 -17.40
N LEU A 15 -3.08 -5.76 -16.48
CA LEU A 15 -3.51 -5.35 -15.13
C LEU A 15 -2.40 -4.68 -14.33
N GLN A 16 -1.16 -5.16 -14.46
CA GLN A 16 0.01 -4.55 -13.84
C GLN A 16 0.30 -3.16 -14.42
N GLU A 17 0.15 -2.96 -15.72
CA GLU A 17 0.30 -1.64 -16.36
C GLU A 17 -0.77 -0.65 -15.88
N ILE A 18 -2.02 -1.09 -15.77
CA ILE A 18 -3.12 -0.28 -15.23
C ILE A 18 -2.83 0.10 -13.78
N ALA A 19 -2.43 -0.87 -12.96
CA ALA A 19 -2.09 -0.64 -11.56
C ALA A 19 -0.91 0.32 -11.40
N GLN A 20 0.08 0.25 -12.29
CA GLN A 20 1.19 1.19 -12.34
C GLN A 20 0.73 2.62 -12.68
N LYS A 21 -0.17 2.78 -13.66
CA LYS A 21 -0.75 4.09 -14.01
C LYS A 21 -1.57 4.69 -12.85
N MET A 22 -2.24 3.85 -12.08
CA MET A 22 -2.98 4.22 -10.87
C MET A 22 -2.08 4.37 -9.62
N LYS A 23 -0.75 4.21 -9.76
CA LYS A 23 0.22 4.27 -8.65
C LYS A 23 -0.10 3.33 -7.48
N ILE A 24 -0.72 2.19 -7.76
CA ILE A 24 -0.99 1.15 -6.76
C ILE A 24 0.33 0.51 -6.34
N SER A 25 0.68 0.58 -5.05
CA SER A 25 1.89 -0.06 -4.52
C SER A 25 1.78 -1.59 -4.53
N LYS A 26 2.92 -2.29 -4.56
CA LYS A 26 3.01 -3.76 -4.52
C LYS A 26 2.30 -4.52 -5.66
N PHE A 27 1.91 -3.83 -6.74
CA PHE A 27 1.22 -4.41 -7.91
C PHE A 27 1.97 -5.58 -8.56
N ARG A 28 3.30 -5.64 -8.46
CA ARG A 28 4.13 -6.72 -8.99
C ARG A 28 4.05 -8.02 -8.20
N SER A 29 3.63 -7.95 -6.94
CA SER A 29 3.50 -9.11 -6.04
C SER A 29 2.07 -9.66 -6.00
N PHE A 30 1.12 -8.95 -6.59
CA PHE A 30 -0.28 -9.33 -6.59
C PHE A 30 -0.60 -10.32 -7.72
N ASN A 31 -1.46 -11.28 -7.39
CA ASN A 31 -2.05 -12.17 -8.37
C ASN A 31 -3.13 -11.44 -9.17
N LYS A 32 -3.59 -12.06 -10.27
CA LYS A 32 -4.60 -11.46 -11.16
C LYS A 32 -5.84 -10.98 -10.40
N LEU A 33 -6.38 -11.81 -9.50
CA LEU A 33 -7.57 -11.46 -8.73
C LEU A 33 -7.32 -10.28 -7.78
N ASP A 34 -6.19 -10.26 -7.07
CA ASP A 34 -5.82 -9.18 -6.16
C ASP A 34 -5.64 -7.85 -6.91
N LEU A 35 -5.04 -7.87 -8.10
CA LEU A 35 -4.93 -6.69 -8.96
C LEU A 35 -6.31 -6.16 -9.37
N ILE A 36 -7.22 -7.05 -9.76
CA ILE A 36 -8.59 -6.66 -10.13
C ILE A 36 -9.29 -5.98 -8.95
N TYR A 37 -9.21 -6.57 -7.76
CA TYR A 37 -9.82 -5.97 -6.56
C TYR A 37 -9.17 -4.65 -6.18
N GLN A 38 -7.85 -4.54 -6.24
CA GLN A 38 -7.14 -3.31 -5.89
C GLN A 38 -7.41 -2.17 -6.88
N ILE A 39 -7.58 -2.49 -8.16
CA ILE A 39 -7.95 -1.51 -9.20
C ILE A 39 -9.39 -1.00 -8.97
N LEU A 40 -10.34 -1.89 -8.67
CA LEU A 40 -11.72 -1.51 -8.39
C LEU A 40 -11.84 -0.67 -7.11
N ASP A 41 -11.10 -1.06 -6.07
CA ASP A 41 -11.02 -0.32 -4.81
C ASP A 41 -10.41 1.08 -5.02
N TYR A 42 -9.33 1.18 -5.81
CA TYR A 42 -8.73 2.47 -6.16
C TYR A 42 -9.71 3.38 -6.91
N GLN A 43 -10.53 2.84 -7.82
CA GLN A 43 -11.56 3.61 -8.53
C GLN A 43 -12.68 4.08 -7.62
N ALA A 44 -13.10 3.23 -6.68
CA ALA A 44 -14.12 3.58 -5.68
C ALA A 44 -13.61 4.65 -4.71
N ALA A 45 -12.35 4.56 -4.29
CA ALA A 45 -11.70 5.53 -3.42
C ALA A 45 -11.36 6.85 -4.14
N ASN A 46 -11.18 6.83 -5.46
CA ASN A 46 -10.83 8.00 -6.27
C ASN A 46 -11.87 8.28 -7.38
N PRO A 47 -13.13 8.54 -7.03
CA PRO A 47 -14.21 8.76 -8.01
C PRO A 47 -13.97 9.99 -8.89
N ASP A 48 -13.15 10.94 -8.41
CA ASP A 48 -12.84 12.18 -9.12
C ASP A 48 -11.82 11.98 -10.24
N THR A 49 -10.89 11.02 -10.12
CA THR A 49 -9.88 10.74 -11.16
C THR A 49 -10.47 10.33 -12.51
N LEU A 50 -11.74 9.93 -12.53
CA LEU A 50 -12.51 9.61 -13.72
C LEU A 50 -13.28 10.81 -14.31
N LYS A 51 -13.45 11.89 -13.54
CA LYS A 51 -14.19 13.10 -13.93
C LYS A 51 -13.26 14.26 -14.34
N THR A 52 -11.98 14.22 -13.96
CA THR A 52 -11.07 15.38 -14.07
C THR A 52 -10.33 15.56 -15.40
N GLU A 53 -10.71 14.89 -16.50
CA GLU A 53 -10.31 15.43 -17.83
C GLU A 53 -10.97 16.79 -18.12
N LYS A 54 -11.93 17.22 -17.29
CA LYS A 54 -12.52 18.57 -17.33
C LYS A 54 -12.37 19.26 -15.98
N LYS A 55 -11.30 20.05 -15.85
CA LYS A 55 -11.00 21.08 -14.83
C LYS A 55 -10.01 20.68 -13.72
N ALA A 56 -8.80 21.19 -13.93
CA ALA A 56 -8.03 22.01 -12.99
C ALA A 56 -7.40 21.35 -11.75
N VAL A 57 -6.07 21.20 -11.83
CA VAL A 57 -5.04 21.60 -10.85
C VAL A 57 -5.50 21.89 -9.40
N THR A 58 -4.98 21.15 -8.41
CA THR A 58 -3.78 21.49 -7.60
C THR A 58 -3.33 20.32 -6.69
N PRO A 59 -2.04 20.25 -6.30
CA PRO A 59 -1.44 19.17 -5.51
C PRO A 59 -1.34 19.53 -4.01
N THR A 60 -1.85 18.67 -3.12
CA THR A 60 -1.66 18.70 -1.66
C THR A 60 -2.09 17.32 -1.15
N THR A 61 -1.49 16.59 -0.24
CA THR A 61 -0.19 16.53 0.44
C THR A 61 -0.15 15.11 1.02
N SER A 62 1.05 14.56 1.13
CA SER A 62 1.39 13.33 1.84
C SER A 62 0.86 13.29 3.28
N GLU A 63 0.19 12.21 3.67
CA GLU A 63 0.14 11.69 5.05
C GLU A 63 0.08 10.16 4.91
N GLU A 64 1.21 9.44 4.93
CA GLU A 64 1.80 8.90 6.17
C GLU A 64 0.81 8.91 7.35
N ASN A 65 -0.01 7.87 7.41
CA ASN A 65 -0.54 7.41 8.69
C ASN A 65 0.18 6.10 9.04
N SER A 66 1.33 6.26 9.69
CA SER A 66 1.70 5.39 10.78
C SER A 66 0.80 5.75 11.96
N GLU A 67 -0.07 4.86 12.40
CA GLU A 67 -0.42 4.79 13.82
C GLU A 67 -0.86 3.36 14.20
N VAL A 68 -0.05 2.77 15.08
CA VAL A 68 -0.31 1.75 16.11
C VAL A 68 -1.05 0.44 15.78
N GLN A 69 -0.26 -0.63 15.65
CA GLN A 69 -0.51 -1.83 16.46
C GLN A 69 0.66 -2.01 17.45
N PRO A 70 0.45 -1.83 18.77
CA PRO A 70 1.44 -2.17 19.78
C PRO A 70 1.17 -3.60 20.26
N ALA A 71 2.07 -4.54 19.97
CA ALA A 71 2.35 -5.70 20.85
C ALA A 71 3.42 -6.61 20.23
N GLY A 72 4.63 -6.49 20.75
CA GLY A 72 5.39 -7.67 21.18
C GLY A 72 5.97 -8.59 20.11
N LYS A 73 6.97 -8.11 19.35
CA LYS A 73 8.05 -8.99 18.91
C LYS A 73 9.33 -8.56 19.60
N ALA A 74 9.60 -9.17 20.75
CA ALA A 74 10.93 -9.20 21.34
C ALA A 74 11.88 -9.88 20.34
N PRO A 75 13.05 -9.28 20.09
CA PRO A 75 14.24 -10.13 20.15
C PRO A 75 15.48 -9.41 20.70
N LYS A 76 16.44 -10.26 21.12
CA LYS A 76 17.88 -10.02 21.38
C LYS A 76 18.21 -9.50 22.79
N THR A 77 18.66 -10.40 23.66
CA THR A 77 20.06 -10.85 23.91
C THR A 77 20.58 -10.13 25.15
N ARG A 78 20.69 -10.82 26.29
CA ARG A 78 21.82 -11.63 26.75
C ARG A 78 22.97 -10.74 27.28
N ASN A 79 23.37 -11.07 28.52
CA ASN A 79 24.51 -10.56 29.29
C ASN A 79 24.28 -9.30 30.14
N PHE A 80 23.68 -9.49 31.31
CA PHE A 80 24.00 -8.65 32.46
C PHE A 80 25.39 -9.06 32.95
N GLU A 81 26.37 -8.27 32.54
CA GLU A 81 27.75 -8.38 32.93
C GLU A 81 27.87 -8.10 34.44
N ARG A 82 28.33 -9.12 35.17
CA ARG A 82 28.93 -8.98 36.49
C ARG A 82 30.07 -7.97 36.38
N ASN A 83 30.03 -6.83 37.08
CA ASN A 83 31.15 -6.41 37.93
C ASN A 83 30.96 -5.10 38.71
N ARG A 84 31.54 -5.12 39.93
CA ARG A 84 31.99 -4.00 40.79
C ARG A 84 30.86 -3.17 41.44
N GLY A 85 30.82 -2.95 42.75
CA GLY A 85 31.81 -3.10 43.81
C GLY A 85 31.63 -1.95 44.82
N ASN A 86 31.81 -2.25 46.11
CA ASN A 86 31.89 -1.35 47.29
C ASN A 86 30.62 -0.59 47.72
N LYS A 87 30.07 -0.85 48.92
CA LYS A 87 30.46 -0.42 50.30
C LYS A 87 29.96 1.00 50.64
N PRO A 88 29.67 1.35 51.92
CA PRO A 88 30.30 0.91 53.17
C PRO A 88 29.58 -0.21 53.92
#